data_AF-A0A6J4TCY4-F1
#
_entry.id   AF-A0A6J4TCY4-F1
#
_cell.length_a   1.000
_cell.length_b   1.000
_cell.length_c   1.000
_cell.angle_alpha   90.00
_cell.angle_beta   90.00
_cell.angle_gamma   90.00
#
_symmetry.space_group_name_H-M   'P 1'
#
loop_
_entity.id
_entity.type
_entity.pdbx_description
1 polymer ?
#
loop_
_entity_poly.entity_id
_entity_poly.type
_entity_poly.pdbx_seq_one_letter_code
_entity_poly.pdbx_strand_id
1 'polypeptide(L)' 'MRSDLTELVDSKVLIGDGAMGTLLAERGVGFGHPYARANVTHPEMVAGIHEEYIRAGAGVIET' A
#
# COMPACT_ATOMS: atom_id res chain seq x y z
N MET A 1 -16.58 -8.48 12.48
CA MET A 1 -16.35 -7.49 13.55
C MET A 1 -15.16 -6.67 13.11
N ARG A 2 -15.31 -5.34 12.93
CA ARG A 2 -14.16 -4.48 12.65
C ARG A 2 -13.42 -4.26 13.97
N SER A 3 -12.13 -4.57 14.02
CA SER A 3 -11.29 -4.20 15.15
C SER A 3 -11.13 -2.68 15.17
N ASP A 4 -11.23 -2.08 16.36
CA ASP A 4 -10.97 -0.65 16.53
C ASP A 4 -9.46 -0.39 16.40
N LEU A 5 -9.07 0.62 15.60
CA LEU A 5 -7.66 0.92 15.36
C LEU A 5 -6.96 1.38 16.64
N THR A 6 -7.63 2.14 17.49
CA THR A 6 -7.07 2.60 18.78
C THR A 6 -6.83 1.42 19.70
N GLU A 7 -7.77 0.48 19.80
CA GLU A 7 -7.57 -0.76 20.57
C GLU A 7 -6.40 -1.61 20.03
N LEU A 8 -6.22 -1.65 18.71
CA LEU A 8 -5.12 -2.39 18.08
C LEU A 8 -3.75 -1.76 18.37
N VAL A 9 -3.66 -0.43 18.31
CA VAL A 9 -2.41 0.30 18.61
C VAL A 9 -2.04 0.19 20.09
N ASP A 10 -3.02 0.19 20.99
CA ASP A 10 -2.78 0.03 22.43
C ASP A 10 -2.34 -1.40 22.81
N SER A 11 -2.78 -2.41 22.05
CA SER A 11 -2.52 -3.81 22.36
C SER A 11 -1.29 -4.42 21.69
N LYS A 12 -0.79 -3.83 20.58
CA LYS A 12 0.37 -4.35 19.84
C LYS A 12 0.99 -3.31 18.90
N VAL A 13 2.24 -3.56 18.52
CA VAL A 13 2.87 -2.84 17.41
C VAL A 13 2.17 -3.20 16.10
N LEU A 14 1.80 -2.18 15.33
CA LEU A 14 1.28 -2.33 13.97
C LEU A 14 2.38 -2.02 12.96
N ILE A 15 2.49 -2.87 11.94
CA ILE A 15 3.44 -2.72 10.85
C ILE A 15 2.69 -2.12 9.65
N GLY A 16 3.13 -0.95 9.21
CA GLY A 16 2.66 -0.30 7.98
C GLY A 16 3.29 -0.90 6.72
N ASP A 17 2.84 -0.44 5.57
CA ASP A 17 3.41 -0.78 4.28
C ASP A 17 4.65 0.07 3.96
N GLY A 18 5.18 -0.11 2.75
CA GLY A 18 6.34 0.61 2.25
C GLY A 18 5.98 1.60 1.14
N ALA A 19 7.01 2.06 0.41
CA ALA A 19 6.85 3.07 -0.63
C ALA A 19 6.17 2.54 -1.92
N MET A 20 4.91 2.93 -2.13
CA MET A 20 4.17 2.69 -3.38
C MET A 20 4.87 3.27 -4.61
N GLY A 21 5.34 4.51 -4.53
CA GLY A 21 5.98 5.20 -5.67
C GLY A 21 7.22 4.49 -6.18
N THR A 22 8.03 3.93 -5.29
CA THR A 22 9.24 3.17 -5.66
C THR A 22 8.90 1.93 -6.46
N LEU A 23 7.95 1.12 -5.98
CA LEU A 23 7.54 -0.11 -6.68
C LEU A 23 6.79 0.19 -7.98
N LEU A 24 5.99 1.28 -8.04
CA LEU A 24 5.38 1.74 -9.28
C LEU A 24 6.45 2.16 -10.30
N ALA A 25 7.49 2.88 -9.87
CA ALA A 25 8.61 3.28 -10.73
C ALA A 25 9.36 2.06 -11.28
N GLU A 26 9.69 1.11 -10.41
CA GLU A 26 10.37 -0.14 -10.78
C GLU A 26 9.56 -0.98 -11.77
N ARG A 27 8.23 -0.90 -11.70
CA ARG A 27 7.30 -1.57 -12.64
C ARG A 27 6.99 -0.76 -13.90
N GLY A 28 7.69 0.35 -14.11
CA GLY A 28 7.62 1.13 -15.35
C GLY A 28 6.57 2.24 -15.36
N VAL A 29 5.95 2.57 -14.22
CA VAL A 29 5.10 3.77 -14.13
C VAL A 29 5.98 5.01 -14.13
N GLY A 30 5.94 5.74 -15.23
CA GLY A 30 6.78 6.92 -15.44
C GLY A 30 6.40 8.13 -14.58
N PHE A 31 7.40 8.97 -14.30
CA PHE A 31 7.30 10.21 -13.51
C PHE A 31 6.62 11.39 -14.23
N GLY A 32 6.13 11.20 -15.47
CA GLY A 32 5.49 12.28 -16.25
C GLY A 32 4.14 12.75 -15.67
N HIS A 33 3.60 11.99 -14.72
CA HIS A 33 2.36 12.30 -14.01
C HIS A 33 2.49 11.87 -12.54
N PRO A 34 1.61 12.36 -11.64
CA PRO A 34 1.55 11.87 -10.26
C PRO A 34 1.29 10.36 -10.22
N TYR A 35 1.94 9.65 -9.30
CA TYR A 35 1.73 8.20 -9.12
C TYR A 35 0.28 7.83 -8.82
N ALA A 36 -0.48 8.73 -8.18
CA ALA A 36 -1.91 8.54 -7.95
C ALA A 36 -2.72 8.30 -9.26
N ARG A 37 -2.20 8.73 -10.43
CA ARG A 37 -2.83 8.41 -11.73
C ARG A 37 -2.86 6.91 -12.02
N ALA A 38 -1.93 6.12 -11.45
CA ALA A 38 -1.89 4.67 -11.58
C ALA A 38 -3.17 4.00 -11.03
N ASN A 39 -3.88 4.64 -10.10
CA ASN A 39 -5.18 4.16 -9.63
C ASN A 39 -6.23 4.06 -10.75
N VAL A 40 -6.08 4.87 -11.81
CA VAL A 40 -6.98 4.87 -12.98
C VAL A 40 -6.37 4.08 -14.13
N THR A 41 -5.07 4.21 -14.38
CA THR A 41 -4.42 3.64 -15.57
C THR A 41 -3.89 2.22 -15.38
N HIS A 42 -3.55 1.84 -14.15
CA HIS A 42 -2.97 0.54 -13.78
C HIS A 42 -3.53 0.04 -12.43
N PRO A 43 -4.86 -0.02 -12.23
CA PRO A 43 -5.46 -0.34 -10.93
C PRO A 43 -5.03 -1.72 -10.39
N GLU A 44 -4.86 -2.71 -11.28
CA GLU A 44 -4.39 -4.05 -10.89
C GLU A 44 -2.96 -4.03 -10.36
N MET A 45 -2.09 -3.15 -10.88
CA MET A 45 -0.73 -3.01 -10.38
C MET A 45 -0.72 -2.40 -8.97
N VAL A 46 -1.54 -1.38 -8.73
CA VAL A 46 -1.70 -0.76 -7.40
C VAL A 46 -2.20 -1.81 -6.40
N ALA A 47 -3.27 -2.54 -6.75
CA ALA A 47 -3.80 -3.61 -5.91
C ALA A 47 -2.76 -4.68 -5.62
N GLY A 48 -2.01 -5.12 -6.64
CA GLY A 48 -0.94 -6.10 -6.49
C GLY A 48 0.19 -5.64 -5.55
N ILE A 49 0.56 -4.36 -5.56
CA ILE A 49 1.56 -3.84 -4.63
C ILE A 49 1.02 -3.88 -3.18
N HIS A 50 -0.23 -3.48 -2.94
CA HIS A 50 -0.81 -3.62 -1.60
C HIS A 50 -0.84 -5.08 -1.12
N GLU A 51 -1.21 -6.02 -2.01
CA GLU A 51 -1.17 -7.45 -1.71
C GLU A 51 0.24 -7.96 -1.39
N GLU A 52 1.26 -7.43 -2.05
CA GLU A 52 2.66 -7.74 -1.74
C GLU A 52 3.06 -7.24 -0.35
N TYR A 53 2.68 -6.02 0.03
CA TYR A 53 2.93 -5.54 1.39
C TYR A 53 2.20 -6.35 2.45
N ILE A 54 0.95 -6.73 2.20
CA ILE A 54 0.19 -7.62 3.10
C ILE A 54 0.90 -8.97 3.24
N ARG A 55 1.34 -9.57 2.13
CA ARG A 55 2.11 -10.84 2.16
C ARG A 55 3.46 -10.70 2.87
N ALA A 56 4.09 -9.52 2.80
CA ALA A 56 5.32 -9.21 3.51
C ALA A 56 5.11 -8.96 5.02
N GLY A 57 3.86 -8.90 5.49
CA GLY A 57 3.50 -8.77 6.90
C GLY A 57 2.97 -7.39 7.31
N ALA A 58 2.69 -6.50 6.36
CA ALA A 58 2.00 -5.25 6.65
C ALA A 58 0.59 -5.55 7.19
N GLY A 59 0.29 -5.02 8.37
CA GLY A 59 -1.02 -5.08 9.01
C GLY A 59 -1.88 -3.84 8.77
N VAL A 60 -1.27 -2.79 8.21
CA VAL A 60 -1.89 -1.52 7.82
C VAL A 60 -1.35 -1.12 6.45
N ILE A 61 -2.21 -0.61 5.58
CA ILE A 61 -1.85 -0.08 4.26
C ILE A 61 -2.32 1.37 4.14
N GLU A 62 -1.61 2.18 3.36
CA GLU A 62 -1.98 3.55 2.99
C GLU A 62 -2.55 3.59 1.56
N THR A 63 -3.52 4.48 1.30
CA THR A 63 -4.17 4.66 -0.02
C THR A 63 -3.89 6.02 -0.63
#